data_AF-A0A955UII5-F1
#
_entry.id   AF-A0A955UII5-F1
#
_cell.length_a   1.000
_cell.length_b   1.000
_cell.length_c   1.000
_cell.angle_alpha   90.00
_cell.angle_beta   90.00
_cell.angle_gamma   90.00
#
_symmetry.space_group_name_H-M   'P 1'
#
loop_
_entity.id
_entity.type
_entity.pdbx_description
1 polymer ?
#
loop_
_entity_poly.entity_id
_entity_poly.type
_entity_poly.pdbx_seq_one_letter_code
_entity_poly.pdbx_strand_id
1 'polypeptide(L)'
;MSDEFDAEPLFTFKTLTNTELGAQQARRDDDGSVVLVGVLKKVTEAMLTSYPKTLLGKWTPNRAAVRYSKDQLAGRDFKRFPDGKALGPDEVVKLAS
;
A
#
# COMPACT_ATOMS: atom_id res chain seq x y z
N MET A 1 -12.23 16.42 -12.80
CA MET A 1 -12.32 15.89 -11.43
C MET A 1 -11.21 14.85 -11.35
N SER A 2 -10.23 15.04 -10.49
CA SER A 2 -8.87 14.49 -10.64
C SER A 2 -8.81 12.97 -10.46
N ASP A 3 -8.25 12.27 -11.46
CA ASP A 3 -7.92 10.83 -11.53
C ASP A 3 -7.14 10.28 -10.31
N GLU A 4 -6.60 11.17 -9.47
CA GLU A 4 -5.74 10.83 -8.34
C GLU A 4 -6.42 9.94 -7.27
N PHE A 5 -7.75 10.01 -7.14
CA PHE A 5 -8.51 9.24 -6.14
C PHE A 5 -9.13 7.95 -6.68
N ASP A 6 -8.90 7.62 -7.95
CA ASP A 6 -9.37 6.38 -8.57
C ASP A 6 -8.26 5.30 -8.59
N ALA A 7 -7.08 5.61 -8.06
CA ALA A 7 -6.01 4.66 -7.87
C ALA A 7 -6.39 3.62 -6.80
N GLU A 8 -6.53 2.36 -7.20
CA GLU A 8 -6.71 1.23 -6.28
C GLU A 8 -5.39 0.50 -6.03
N PRO A 9 -5.10 0.06 -4.79
CA PRO A 9 -3.93 -0.75 -4.52
C PRO A 9 -4.13 -2.19 -5.00
N LEU A 10 -3.04 -2.88 -5.33
CA LEU A 10 -3.07 -4.33 -5.58
C LEU A 10 -3.13 -5.13 -4.28
N PHE A 11 -2.45 -4.62 -3.26
CA PHE A 11 -2.38 -5.20 -1.93
C PHE A 11 -2.26 -4.09 -0.87
N THR A 12 -2.71 -4.39 0.34
CA THR A 12 -2.54 -3.55 1.51
C THR A 12 -1.49 -4.13 2.46
N PHE A 13 -0.93 -3.27 3.29
CA PHE A 13 0.06 -3.62 4.28
C PHE A 13 0.02 -2.65 5.45
N LYS A 14 0.56 -3.07 6.59
CA LYS A 14 0.61 -2.28 7.82
C LYS A 14 2.01 -1.75 8.11
N THR A 15 2.08 -0.48 8.48
CA THR A 15 3.29 0.11 9.05
C THR A 15 3.52 -0.38 10.48
N LEU A 16 4.68 -0.04 11.08
CA LEU A 16 4.96 -0.35 12.50
C LEU A 16 3.97 0.33 13.44
N THR A 17 3.38 1.45 13.02
CA THR A 17 2.35 2.19 13.76
C THR A 17 0.94 1.68 13.47
N ASN A 18 0.80 0.45 12.95
CA ASN A 18 -0.47 -0.19 12.59
C ASN A 18 -1.32 0.65 11.61
N THR A 19 -0.67 1.51 10.81
CA THR A 19 -1.36 2.28 9.76
C THR A 19 -1.45 1.43 8.52
N GLU A 20 -2.67 1.27 7.99
CA GLU A 20 -2.91 0.55 6.74
C GLU A 20 -2.58 1.46 5.55
N LEU A 21 -1.75 0.93 4.65
CA LEU A 21 -1.37 1.53 3.39
C LEU A 21 -1.61 0.54 2.26
N GLY A 22 -1.69 1.05 1.04
CA GLY A 22 -1.80 0.27 -0.18
C GLY A 22 -0.56 0.47 -1.04
N ALA A 23 -0.27 -0.46 -1.93
CA ALA A 23 0.73 -0.26 -2.97
C ALA A 23 0.24 -0.80 -4.31
N GLN A 24 0.71 -0.17 -5.38
CA GLN A 24 0.35 -0.53 -6.75
C GLN A 24 1.35 -1.50 -7.37
N GLN A 25 2.59 -1.51 -6.87
CA GLN A 25 3.62 -2.43 -7.35
C GLN A 25 4.56 -2.85 -6.21
N ALA A 26 5.27 -3.96 -6.41
CA ALA A 26 6.34 -4.44 -5.55
C ALA A 26 7.42 -5.09 -6.42
N ARG A 27 8.67 -4.68 -6.20
CA ARG A 27 9.83 -5.27 -6.86
C ARG A 27 10.86 -5.69 -5.82
N ARG A 28 11.59 -6.76 -6.10
CA ARG A 28 12.72 -7.20 -5.29
C ARG A 28 14.01 -6.65 -5.90
N ASP A 29 14.85 -6.03 -5.08
CA ASP A 29 16.20 -5.60 -5.44
C ASP A 29 17.21 -6.74 -5.23
N ASP A 30 18.40 -6.63 -5.82
CA ASP A 30 19.47 -7.65 -5.78
C ASP A 30 19.97 -7.97 -4.37
N ASP A 31 19.83 -7.04 -3.42
CA ASP A 31 20.15 -7.22 -2.01
C ASP A 31 19.07 -8.00 -1.22
N GLY A 32 18.01 -8.44 -1.91
CA GLY A 32 16.87 -9.14 -1.31
C GLY A 32 15.86 -8.23 -0.61
N SER A 33 16.05 -6.90 -0.66
CA SER A 33 15.05 -5.94 -0.19
C SER A 33 13.85 -5.90 -1.15
N VAL A 34 12.69 -5.54 -0.62
CA VAL A 34 11.48 -5.34 -1.43
C VAL A 34 11.10 -3.87 -1.40
N VAL A 35 10.93 -3.31 -2.58
CA VAL A 35 10.49 -1.92 -2.79
C VAL A 35 9.05 -1.95 -3.24
N LEU A 36 8.16 -1.38 -2.42
CA LEU A 36 6.77 -1.14 -2.78
C LEU A 36 6.68 0.22 -3.47
N VAL A 37 6.02 0.29 -4.62
CA VAL A 37 5.94 1.49 -5.47
C VAL A 37 4.48 1.91 -5.64
N GLY A 38 4.25 3.21 -5.77
CA GLY A 38 2.90 3.78 -5.82
C GLY A 38 2.16 3.55 -4.52
N VAL A 39 2.73 4.02 -3.40
CA VAL A 39 2.15 3.79 -2.08
C VAL A 39 0.96 4.74 -1.87
N LEU A 40 -0.18 4.14 -1.60
CA LEU A 40 -1.46 4.81 -1.38
C LEU A 40 -1.82 4.82 0.10
N LYS A 41 -2.63 5.80 0.50
CA LYS A 41 -3.23 5.89 1.82
C LYS A 41 -4.73 6.07 1.68
N LYS A 42 -5.51 5.41 2.54
CA LYS A 42 -6.95 5.59 2.61
C LYS A 42 -7.27 6.94 3.26
N VAL A 43 -8.15 7.71 2.64
CA VAL A 43 -8.66 8.97 3.19
C VAL A 43 -9.50 8.66 4.42
N THR A 44 -9.10 9.20 5.56
CA THR A 44 -9.79 9.06 6.84
C THR A 44 -10.45 10.38 7.27
N GLU A 45 -11.28 10.34 8.30
CA GLU A 45 -11.97 11.53 8.82
C GLU A 45 -11.00 12.65 9.22
N ALA A 46 -9.84 12.30 9.77
CA ALA A 46 -8.79 13.27 10.14
C ALA A 46 -8.24 14.04 8.94
N MET A 47 -8.40 13.53 7.72
CA MET A 47 -7.94 14.15 6.48
C MET A 47 -9.02 15.03 5.82
N LEU A 48 -10.25 15.03 6.33
CA LEU A 48 -11.36 15.81 5.77
C LEU A 48 -11.22 17.33 5.98
N THR A 49 -10.21 17.76 6.72
CA THR A 49 -9.77 19.16 6.77
C THR A 49 -9.13 19.60 5.46
N SER A 50 -8.55 18.67 4.69
CA SER A 50 -7.87 18.92 3.43
C SER A 50 -8.56 18.30 2.21
N TYR A 51 -9.48 17.35 2.42
CA TYR A 51 -10.21 16.66 1.36
C TYR A 51 -11.73 16.77 1.54
N PRO A 52 -12.51 16.87 0.45
CA PRO A 52 -13.96 16.81 0.54
C PRO A 52 -14.45 15.45 1.07
N LYS A 53 -15.59 15.48 1.77
CA LYS A 53 -16.24 14.29 2.37
C LYS A 53 -16.54 13.17 1.36
N THR A 54 -16.73 13.51 0.09
CA THR A 54 -16.97 12.55 -1.00
C THR A 54 -15.79 11.62 -1.27
N LEU A 55 -14.60 11.94 -0.76
CA LEU A 55 -13.39 11.12 -0.90
C LEU A 55 -13.12 10.24 0.32
N LEU A 56 -13.95 10.32 1.37
CA LEU A 56 -13.80 9.48 2.55
C LEU A 56 -13.80 7.99 2.15
N GLY A 57 -12.78 7.27 2.58
CA GLY A 57 -12.61 5.85 2.24
C GLY A 57 -12.00 5.56 0.87
N LYS A 58 -11.82 6.57 0.00
CA LYS A 58 -11.02 6.43 -1.22
C LYS A 58 -9.53 6.35 -0.91
N TRP A 59 -8.76 5.87 -1.87
CA TRP A 59 -7.30 5.85 -1.80
C TRP A 59 -6.72 7.08 -2.48
N THR A 60 -5.63 7.59 -1.93
CA THR A 60 -4.89 8.73 -2.48
C THR A 60 -3.40 8.43 -2.46
N PRO A 61 -2.60 8.95 -3.40
CA PRO A 61 -1.15 8.87 -3.34
C PRO A 61 -0.62 9.40 -2.01
N ASN A 62 0.37 8.69 -1.47
CA ASN A 62 1.00 9.04 -0.21
C ASN A 62 2.52 9.08 -0.33
N ARG A 63 3.13 8.09 -1.00
CA ARG A 63 4.58 8.07 -1.26
C ARG A 63 4.87 7.42 -2.61
N ALA A 64 5.92 7.88 -3.28
CA ALA A 64 6.38 7.27 -4.54
C ALA A 64 6.82 5.81 -4.32
N ALA A 65 7.60 5.55 -3.27
CA ALA A 65 8.04 4.20 -2.92
C ALA A 65 8.38 4.07 -1.43
N VAL A 66 8.42 2.83 -0.93
CA VAL A 66 9.03 2.48 0.36
C VAL A 66 9.82 1.18 0.22
N ARG A 67 11.00 1.11 0.83
CA ARG A 67 11.86 -0.07 0.84
C ARG A 67 11.79 -0.76 2.20
N TYR A 68 11.68 -2.08 2.18
CA TYR A 68 11.76 -2.94 3.35
C TYR A 68 12.88 -3.97 3.17
N SER A 69 13.68 -4.17 4.21
CA SER A 69 14.57 -5.33 4.28
C SER A 69 13.76 -6.63 4.44
N LYS A 70 14.39 -7.77 4.18
CA LYS A 70 13.76 -9.09 4.30
C LYS A 70 13.10 -9.30 5.68
N ASP A 71 13.79 -8.93 6.75
CA ASP A 71 13.29 -9.10 8.12
C ASP A 71 12.12 -8.16 8.44
N GLN A 72 12.09 -6.99 7.81
CA GLN A 72 11.03 -6.01 8.00
C GLN A 72 9.72 -6.39 7.30
N LEU A 73 9.75 -7.30 6.31
CA LEU A 73 8.57 -7.72 5.56
C LEU A 73 7.67 -8.66 6.36
N ALA A 74 8.26 -9.54 7.18
CA ALA A 74 7.52 -10.56 7.93
C ALA A 74 6.44 -9.97 8.86
N GLY A 75 6.63 -8.74 9.35
CA GLY A 75 5.71 -8.07 10.28
C GLY A 75 4.66 -7.15 9.64
N ARG A 76 4.48 -7.16 8.30
CA ARG A 76 3.67 -6.15 7.59
C ARG A 76 2.23 -6.53 7.29
N ASP A 77 1.77 -7.72 7.67
CA ASP A 77 0.38 -8.18 7.48
C ASP A 77 -0.16 -7.87 6.08
N PHE A 78 0.55 -8.36 5.05
CA PHE A 78 0.17 -8.10 3.67
C PHE A 78 -1.14 -8.80 3.31
N LYS A 79 -2.04 -8.09 2.63
CA LYS A 79 -3.32 -8.62 2.19
C LYS A 79 -3.62 -8.20 0.76
N ARG A 80 -4.16 -9.10 -0.03
CA ARG A 80 -4.64 -8.80 -1.37
C ARG A 80 -5.86 -7.87 -1.27
N PHE A 81 -5.88 -6.82 -2.08
CA PHE A 81 -6.88 -5.77 -1.93
C PHE A 81 -8.32 -6.22 -2.28
N PRO A 82 -8.56 -6.95 -3.40
CA PRO A 82 -9.92 -7.38 -3.76
C PRO A 82 -10.62 -8.34 -2.78
N ASP A 83 -9.88 -9.27 -2.19
CA ASP A 83 -10.44 -10.42 -1.44
C ASP A 83 -9.96 -10.50 0.02
N GLY A 84 -9.05 -9.60 0.42
CA GLY A 84 -8.47 -9.59 1.77
C GLY A 84 -7.58 -10.78 2.10
N LYS A 85 -7.25 -11.62 1.11
CA LYS A 85 -6.45 -12.83 1.34
C LYS A 85 -5.06 -12.44 1.84
N ALA A 86 -4.62 -13.05 2.94
CA ALA A 86 -3.26 -12.85 3.45
C ALA A 86 -2.23 -13.28 2.40
N LEU A 87 -1.20 -12.45 2.21
CA LEU A 87 -0.12 -12.68 1.26
C LEU A 87 1.21 -12.84 2.00
N GLY A 88 1.99 -13.84 1.60
CA GLY A 88 3.40 -13.91 1.97
C GLY A 88 4.25 -12.85 1.23
N PRO A 89 5.44 -12.49 1.73
CA PRO A 89 6.34 -11.54 1.07
C PRO A 89 6.68 -11.91 -0.39
N ASP A 90 6.84 -13.19 -0.69
CA ASP A 90 7.11 -13.66 -2.07
C ASP A 90 5.86 -13.57 -2.97
N GLU A 91 4.65 -13.74 -2.41
CA GLU A 91 3.40 -13.58 -3.15
C GLU A 91 3.16 -12.12 -3.50
N VAL A 92 3.51 -11.18 -2.61
CA VAL A 92 3.42 -9.73 -2.87
C VAL A 92 4.26 -9.34 -4.08
N VAL A 93 5.49 -9.84 -4.17
CA VAL A 93 6.37 -9.57 -5.32
C VAL A 93 5.79 -10.18 -6.60
N LYS A 94 5.28 -11.43 -6.54
CA LYS A 94 4.67 -12.09 -7.70
C LYS A 94 3.38 -11.43 -8.19
N LEU A 95 2.54 -10.94 -7.27
CA LEU A 95 1.28 -10.27 -7.60
C LEU A 95 1.51 -8.95 -8.34
N ALA A 96 2.70 -8.39 -8.17
CA ALA A 96 3.06 -7.05 -8.62
C ALA A 96 4.18 -7.02 -9.68
N SER A 97 4.51 -8.20 -10.22
CA SER A 97 5.40 -8.41 -11.38
C SER A 97 4.61 -8.44 -12.68
#